data_AF-A0A4S0JSN6-F1
#
_entry.id   AF-A0A4S0JSN6-F1
#
_cell.length_a   1.000
_cell.length_b   1.000
_cell.length_c   1.000
_cell.angle_alpha   90.00
_cell.angle_beta   90.00
_cell.angle_gamma   90.00
#
_symmetry.space_group_name_H-M   'P 1'
#
loop_
_entity.id
_entity.type
_entity.pdbx_description
1 polymer ?
#
loop_
_entity_poly.entity_id
_entity_poly.type
_entity_poly.pdbx_seq_one_letter_code
_entity_poly.pdbx_strand_id
1 'polypeptide(L)'
;GEYQMVLDHMEEAGEGALRRAFEELKARLEAEGLFDPARKRPLPAHVQRLAVITSPTGAAVRDVLSVLGRRFPLLEVDLLPTLVQGSSAAAQIT
;
A
#
# COMPACT_ATOMS: atom_id res chain seq x y z
N GLY A 1 -31.88 23.75 36.65
CA GLY A 1 -30.42 23.90 36.67
C GLY A 1 -29.95 23.79 35.25
N GLU A 2 -29.41 24.87 34.71
CA GLU A 2 -28.88 24.86 33.34
C GLU A 2 -27.43 24.41 33.37
N TYR A 3 -27.14 23.34 32.63
CA TYR A 3 -25.77 22.94 32.34
C TYR A 3 -25.37 23.57 31.02
N GLN A 4 -24.27 24.31 31.03
CA GLN A 4 -23.66 24.83 29.81
C GLN A 4 -22.41 23.98 29.53
N MET A 5 -22.45 23.22 28.44
CA MET A 5 -21.26 22.51 27.95
C MET A 5 -20.48 23.46 27.04
N VAL A 6 -19.23 23.73 27.41
CA VAL A 6 -18.26 24.44 26.57
C VAL A 6 -17.34 23.37 25.98
N LEU A 7 -17.32 23.28 24.65
CA LEU A 7 -16.49 22.35 23.89
C LEU A 7 -15.36 23.14 23.25
N ASP A 8 -14.12 22.92 23.71
CA ASP A 8 -12.94 23.62 23.19
C ASP A 8 -12.39 23.00 21.89
N HIS A 9 -12.64 21.70 21.63
CA HIS A 9 -12.23 21.03 20.39
C HIS A 9 -13.11 19.79 20.12
N MET A 10 -13.57 19.64 18.89
CA MET A 10 -14.16 18.40 18.36
C MET A 10 -13.23 17.80 17.32
N GLU A 11 -12.91 16.52 17.42
CA GLU A 11 -12.30 15.71 16.37
C GLU A 11 -13.20 14.51 16.06
N GLU A 12 -13.23 14.07 14.81
CA GLU A 12 -13.91 12.83 14.45
C GLU A 12 -13.25 11.64 15.18
N ALA A 13 -14.08 10.87 15.90
CA ALA A 13 -13.59 9.80 16.75
C ALA A 13 -12.75 8.79 15.96
N GLY A 14 -11.45 8.72 16.27
CA GLY A 14 -10.53 7.71 15.74
C GLY A 14 -9.69 8.14 14.54
N GLU A 15 -10.11 9.13 13.74
CA GLU A 15 -9.31 9.56 12.58
C GLU A 15 -8.00 10.23 13.00
N GLY A 16 -8.05 11.10 14.02
CA GLY A 16 -6.85 11.74 14.59
C GLY A 16 -5.86 10.74 15.20
N ALA A 17 -6.34 9.65 15.81
CA ALA A 17 -5.48 8.60 16.36
C ALA A 17 -4.81 7.77 15.26
N LEU A 18 -5.57 7.37 14.24
CA LEU A 18 -5.03 6.64 13.09
C LEU A 18 -4.04 7.49 12.29
N ARG A 19 -4.36 8.77 12.09
CA ARG A 19 -3.47 9.72 11.42
C ARG A 19 -2.15 9.87 12.17
N ARG A 20 -2.18 10.06 13.49
CA ARG A 20 -0.97 10.15 14.32
C ARG A 20 -0.12 8.88 14.23
N ALA A 21 -0.73 7.71 14.38
CA ALA A 21 -0.02 6.43 14.25
C ALA A 21 0.59 6.24 12.85
N PHE A 22 -0.08 6.69 11.80
CA PHE A 22 0.44 6.66 10.44
C PHE A 22 1.65 7.58 10.26
N GLU A 23 1.60 8.83 10.73
CA GLU A 23 2.71 9.77 10.62
C GLU A 23 3.93 9.30 11.46
N GLU A 24 3.71 8.75 12.66
CA GLU A 24 4.78 8.15 13.47
C GLU A 24 5.44 6.97 12.77
N LEU A 25 4.65 6.06 12.19
CA LEU A 25 5.17 4.92 11.43
C LEU A 25 5.97 5.40 10.21
N LYS A 26 5.43 6.37 9.46
CA LYS A 26 6.08 6.93 8.29
C LYS A 26 7.43 7.56 8.65
N ALA A 27 7.48 8.37 9.70
CA ALA A 27 8.71 9.01 10.18
C ALA A 27 9.75 7.96 10.61
N ARG A 28 9.33 6.88 11.27
CA ARG A 28 10.23 5.77 11.63
C ARG A 28 10.81 5.08 10.40
N LEU A 29 9.99 4.71 9.44
CA LEU A 29 10.44 4.03 8.21
C LEU A 29 11.32 4.95 7.34
N GLU A 30 11.08 6.26 7.39
CA GLU A 30 11.93 7.27 6.74
C GLU A 30 13.29 7.40 7.44
N ALA A 31 13.32 7.39 8.77
CA ALA A 31 14.57 7.37 9.55
C ALA A 31 15.38 6.07 9.36
N GLU A 32 14.70 4.94 9.12
CA GLU A 32 15.35 3.68 8.68
C GLU A 32 15.91 3.77 7.25
N GLY A 33 15.70 4.89 6.55
CA GLY A 33 16.16 5.12 5.18
C GLY A 33 15.39 4.31 4.15
N LEU A 34 14.23 3.73 4.51
CA LEU A 34 13.54 2.80 3.61
C LEU A 34 13.02 3.48 2.34
N PHE A 35 12.78 4.78 2.40
CA PHE A 35 12.30 5.60 1.29
C PHE A 35 13.42 6.32 0.53
N ASP A 36 14.69 6.14 0.90
CA ASP A 36 15.82 6.80 0.26
C ASP A 36 15.84 6.51 -1.25
N PRO A 37 15.76 7.54 -2.13
CA PRO A 37 15.87 7.37 -3.57
C PRO A 37 17.14 6.63 -4.00
N ALA A 38 18.24 6.74 -3.26
CA ALA A 38 19.49 6.04 -3.55
C ALA A 38 19.37 4.51 -3.42
N ARG A 39 18.37 4.00 -2.67
CA ARG A 39 18.08 2.56 -2.60
C ARG A 39 17.30 2.05 -3.81
N LYS A 40 16.73 2.92 -4.63
CA LYS A 40 15.99 2.51 -5.83
C LYS A 40 16.96 1.96 -6.87
N ARG A 41 16.65 0.76 -7.36
CA ARG A 41 17.37 0.16 -8.47
C ARG A 41 16.87 0.78 -9.78
N PRO A 42 17.76 1.04 -10.77
CA PRO A 42 17.32 1.47 -12.09
C PRO A 42 16.42 0.39 -12.70
N LEU A 43 15.36 0.83 -13.38
CA LEU A 43 14.50 -0.07 -14.11
C LEU A 43 15.25 -0.62 -15.33
N PRO A 44 15.08 -1.91 -15.68
CA PRO A 44 15.64 -2.45 -16.91
C PRO A 44 15.01 -1.75 -18.12
N ALA A 45 15.79 -1.57 -19.18
CA ALA A 45 15.29 -0.97 -20.42
C ALA A 45 14.14 -1.77 -21.05
N HIS A 46 14.16 -3.10 -20.86
CA HIS A 46 13.10 -4.00 -21.32
C HIS A 46 12.73 -4.96 -20.19
N VAL A 47 11.53 -4.81 -19.65
CA VAL A 47 10.98 -5.72 -18.64
C VAL A 47 10.53 -7.00 -19.35
N GLN A 48 11.11 -8.14 -18.98
CA GLN A 48 10.69 -9.45 -19.53
C GLN A 48 9.73 -10.20 -18.62
N ARG A 49 9.81 -9.92 -17.31
CA ARG A 49 9.01 -10.56 -16.28
C ARG A 49 8.55 -9.54 -15.25
N LEU A 50 7.29 -9.64 -14.85
CA LEU A 50 6.66 -8.77 -13.85
C LEU A 50 5.95 -9.62 -12.80
N ALA A 51 6.33 -9.45 -11.54
CA ALA A 51 5.59 -10.00 -10.42
C ALA A 51 4.46 -9.03 -10.02
N VAL A 52 3.23 -9.54 -9.93
CA VAL A 52 2.04 -8.84 -9.44
C VAL A 52 1.68 -9.42 -8.08
N ILE A 53 1.92 -8.64 -7.03
CA ILE A 53 1.60 -9.01 -5.65
C ILE A 53 0.28 -8.33 -5.29
N THR A 54 -0.80 -9.09 -5.14
CA THR A 54 -2.14 -8.51 -4.95
C THR A 54 -3.11 -9.53 -4.35
N SER A 55 -4.31 -9.09 -3.95
CA SER A 55 -5.33 -9.99 -3.42
C SER A 55 -5.87 -10.93 -4.51
N PRO A 56 -6.11 -12.22 -4.18
CA PRO A 56 -6.50 -13.24 -5.17
C PRO A 56 -7.86 -13.00 -5.84
N THR A 57 -8.75 -12.24 -5.22
CA THR A 57 -10.17 -12.17 -5.61
C THR A 57 -10.62 -10.78 -6.09
N GLY A 58 -9.72 -9.80 -6.18
CA GLY A 58 -10.08 -8.42 -6.53
C GLY A 58 -10.29 -8.17 -8.03
N ALA A 59 -11.05 -7.12 -8.37
CA ALA A 59 -11.13 -6.62 -9.75
C ALA A 59 -9.76 -6.14 -10.28
N ALA A 60 -8.94 -5.57 -9.38
CA ALA A 60 -7.63 -5.01 -9.72
C ALA A 60 -6.69 -6.01 -10.41
N VAL A 61 -6.65 -7.29 -9.98
CA VAL A 61 -5.80 -8.29 -10.65
C VAL A 61 -6.27 -8.56 -12.07
N ARG A 62 -7.59 -8.62 -12.29
CA ARG A 62 -8.17 -8.84 -13.63
C ARG A 62 -7.86 -7.67 -14.55
N ASP A 63 -7.96 -6.44 -14.04
CA ASP A 63 -7.65 -5.23 -14.79
C ASP A 63 -6.18 -5.17 -15.19
N VAL A 64 -5.27 -5.46 -14.26
CA VAL A 64 -3.82 -5.52 -14.54
C VAL A 64 -3.53 -6.56 -15.63
N LEU A 65 -4.02 -7.79 -15.47
CA LEU A 65 -3.78 -8.86 -16.44
C LEU A 65 -4.40 -8.55 -17.81
N SER A 66 -5.59 -7.96 -17.86
CA SER A 66 -6.25 -7.56 -19.11
C SER A 66 -5.45 -6.46 -19.84
N VAL A 67 -4.99 -5.44 -19.12
CA VAL A 67 -4.19 -4.35 -19.69
C VAL A 67 -2.86 -4.86 -20.19
N LEU A 68 -2.16 -5.70 -19.41
CA LEU A 68 -0.87 -6.28 -19.80
C LEU A 68 -1.01 -7.19 -21.01
N GLY A 69 -2.02 -8.06 -21.04
CA GLY A 69 -2.28 -8.92 -22.20
C GLY A 69 -2.56 -8.13 -23.48
N ARG A 70 -3.22 -6.97 -23.39
CA ARG A 70 -3.47 -6.11 -24.56
C ARG A 70 -2.27 -5.29 -24.99
N ARG A 71 -1.50 -4.74 -24.03
CA ARG A 71 -0.42 -3.78 -24.32
C ARG A 71 0.94 -4.44 -24.52
N PHE A 72 1.21 -5.55 -23.85
CA PHE A 72 2.49 -6.22 -23.91
C PHE A 72 2.35 -7.75 -23.68
N PRO A 73 1.79 -8.48 -24.66
CA PRO A 73 1.44 -9.91 -24.51
C PRO A 73 2.63 -10.85 -24.33
N LEU A 74 3.86 -10.39 -24.61
CA LEU A 74 5.09 -11.16 -24.43
C LEU A 74 5.67 -11.07 -23.00
N LEU A 75 5.08 -10.24 -22.15
CA LEU A 75 5.52 -10.09 -20.76
C LEU A 75 5.09 -11.31 -19.95
N GLU A 76 6.05 -11.96 -19.29
CA GLU A 76 5.75 -13.00 -18.31
C GLU A 76 5.23 -12.35 -17.02
N VAL A 77 4.06 -12.78 -16.54
CA VAL A 77 3.45 -12.23 -15.33
C VAL A 77 3.32 -13.31 -14.27
N ASP A 78 4.02 -13.12 -13.15
CA ASP A 78 3.89 -13.96 -11.96
C ASP A 78 2.86 -13.35 -11.03
N LEU A 79 1.80 -14.08 -10.71
CA LEU A 79 0.80 -13.63 -9.72
C LEU A 79 1.14 -14.22 -8.34
N LEU A 80 1.42 -13.36 -7.38
CA LEU A 80 1.63 -13.72 -5.98
C LEU A 80 0.40 -13.27 -5.16
N PRO A 81 -0.58 -14.17 -4.95
CA PRO A 81 -1.79 -13.82 -4.23
C PRO A 81 -1.50 -13.62 -2.73
N THR A 82 -1.67 -12.40 -2.25
CA THR A 82 -1.48 -12.04 -0.83
C THR A 82 -2.52 -11.02 -0.38
N LEU A 83 -2.82 -11.00 0.91
CA LEU A 83 -3.48 -9.84 1.50
C LEU A 83 -2.58 -8.60 1.35
N VAL A 84 -3.18 -7.48 0.92
CA VAL A 84 -2.48 -6.20 0.72
C VAL A 84 -2.72 -5.20 1.86
N GLN A 85 -3.58 -5.57 2.81
CA GLN A 85 -3.94 -4.76 3.97
C GLN A 85 -4.31 -5.64 5.16
N GLY A 86 -4.24 -5.05 6.36
CA GLY A 86 -4.45 -5.76 7.61
C GLY A 86 -3.16 -6.32 8.21
N SER A 87 -3.23 -6.70 9.48
CA SER A 87 -2.07 -7.12 10.28
C SER A 87 -1.39 -8.39 9.77
N SER A 88 -2.13 -9.27 9.08
CA SER A 88 -1.60 -10.50 8.49
C SER A 88 -0.98 -10.32 7.11
N ALA A 89 -1.12 -9.16 6.46
CA ALA A 89 -0.66 -8.93 5.09
C ALA A 89 0.85 -9.13 4.91
N ALA A 90 1.65 -8.50 5.79
CA ALA A 90 3.10 -8.54 5.66
C ALA A 90 3.67 -9.97 5.75
N ALA A 91 3.09 -10.81 6.61
CA ALA A 91 3.54 -12.18 6.80
C ALA A 91 3.18 -13.14 5.65
N GLN A 92 2.29 -12.72 4.74
CA GLN A 92 1.88 -13.52 3.59
C GLN A 92 2.72 -13.27 2.33
N ILE A 93 3.58 -12.24 2.34
CA ILE A 93 4.50 -11.97 1.23
C ILE A 93 5.68 -12.94 1.35
N THR A 94 5.62 -14.05 0.61
CA THR A 94 6.66 -15.10 0.52
C THR A 94 7.26 -15.19 -0.87
#